data_AF-A0A813NGD2-F1
#
_entry.id   AF-A0A813NGD2-F1
#
_cell.length_a   1.000
_cell.length_b   1.000
_cell.length_c   1.000
_cell.angle_alpha   90.00
_cell.angle_beta   90.00
_cell.angle_gamma   90.00
#
_symmetry.space_group_name_H-M   'P 1'
#
loop_
_entity.id
_entity.type
_entity.pdbx_description
1 polymer ?
#
loop_
_entity_poly.entity_id
_entity_poly.type
_entity_poly.pdbx_seq_one_letter_code
_entity_poly.pdbx_strand_id
1 'polypeptide(L)'
;MISFQKSEFIPVCFAFFILYQILIITLKSYWSLFQSLPRHKQLDFVVRIISTLHAIAIFSIASYILITDNKIYENKLIYRSNASVWLTNIAIGYFIYDTCLMFIYKKELFNWQYLLHHLIGIISSLVIKYYGYFGYIAIIRSLSEASTLFINLRWFLLTLKLEDTKLYIWNGIVVVISFGLVRILALYPLWMNFYECFSHKQWHLIHSYFKILCVGVTVPLDMLNIYWYSRIISINKNVLTTTTTVNTLSSTISTSFSSSSSSLQTTNLFTSSSSDLITTNFDDDCVVNQKLIIENERIIEGSNAMPHKYPWLVSLRYISKVNASHICGGSILSDEWIITAGHCIRYLDQVQNEKYLIVTGLHYLNEYNSSQVYIVDKVFTPYNSSYLYKDDLALLKLKRKIQFDNLTSPIEISNKSSDFFLNKCLVTAGWGSISTTNQLILPDELQQTFLKIINTEDICNRNGRWQKDYVFCTMSPSSDRYTMICLGDSGGPLMSFDKTSQKWYLEGLVSYLTTTMEDNKQKCLANLPGYFTKVYQYKEYINQTLTNN
;
A
#
# COMPACT_ATOMS: atom_id res chain seq x y z
N MET A 1 25.28 22.71 41.47
CA MET A 1 26.08 22.58 40.23
C MET A 1 25.70 21.27 39.56
N ILE A 2 24.88 21.32 38.52
CA ILE A 2 24.49 20.14 37.73
C ILE A 2 25.66 19.85 36.81
N SER A 3 26.51 18.86 37.14
CA SER A 3 27.48 18.38 36.17
C SER A 3 26.70 17.82 34.99
N PHE A 4 26.82 18.45 33.82
CA PHE A 4 26.43 17.85 32.55
C PHE A 4 27.20 16.53 32.42
N GLN A 5 26.61 15.43 32.91
CA GLN A 5 27.07 14.09 32.56
C GLN A 5 27.07 14.03 31.04
N LYS A 6 28.20 13.56 30.49
CA LYS A 6 28.48 13.46 29.05
C LYS A 6 27.24 12.94 28.30
N SER A 7 27.09 13.36 27.05
CA SER A 7 26.04 12.91 26.13
C SER A 7 26.20 11.42 25.78
N GLU A 8 25.99 10.55 26.76
CA GLU A 8 26.16 9.09 26.72
C GLU A 8 25.25 8.39 25.71
N PHE A 9 24.22 9.06 25.20
CA PHE A 9 23.41 8.57 24.09
C PHE A 9 24.09 8.72 22.72
N ILE A 10 25.12 9.58 22.58
CA ILE A 10 25.86 9.74 21.32
C ILE A 10 26.62 8.45 20.96
N PRO A 11 27.43 7.85 21.86
CA PRO A 11 28.04 6.55 21.61
C PRO A 11 27.02 5.46 21.23
N VAL A 12 25.84 5.45 21.87
CA VAL A 12 24.75 4.52 21.54
C VAL A 12 24.26 4.73 20.11
N CYS A 13 24.01 5.98 19.70
CA CYS A 13 23.61 6.32 18.33
C CYS A 13 24.65 5.81 17.31
N PHE A 14 25.95 6.06 17.56
CA PHE A 14 27.02 5.54 16.72
C PHE A 14 27.06 4.01 16.69
N ALA A 15 26.81 3.33 17.81
CA ALA A 15 26.73 1.88 17.86
C ALA A 15 25.62 1.33 16.96
N PHE A 16 24.44 1.98 16.92
CA PHE A 16 23.38 1.61 15.99
C PHE A 16 23.75 1.83 14.52
N PHE A 17 24.46 2.92 14.19
CA PHE A 17 25.01 3.13 12.84
C PHE A 17 26.02 2.06 12.44
N ILE A 18 26.93 1.70 13.34
CA ILE A 18 27.91 0.63 13.09
C ILE A 18 27.17 -0.71 12.87
N LEU A 19 26.20 -1.02 13.73
CA LEU A 19 25.39 -2.23 13.60
C LEU A 19 24.64 -2.26 12.27
N TYR A 20 24.07 -1.14 11.84
CA TYR A 20 23.43 -1.00 10.53
C TYR A 20 24.38 -1.33 9.38
N GLN A 21 25.59 -0.76 9.39
CA GLN A 21 26.60 -1.02 8.36
C GLN A 21 27.02 -2.50 8.35
N ILE A 22 27.23 -3.09 9.52
CA ILE A 22 27.58 -4.51 9.63
C ILE A 22 26.46 -5.39 9.08
N LEU A 23 25.20 -5.14 9.48
CA LEU A 23 24.06 -5.93 9.05
C LEU A 23 23.82 -5.82 7.54
N ILE A 24 23.84 -4.61 6.97
CA ILE A 24 23.59 -4.45 5.54
C ILE A 24 24.69 -5.10 4.70
N ILE A 25 25.96 -5.01 5.11
CA ILE A 25 27.09 -5.68 4.43
C ILE A 25 26.95 -7.20 4.56
N THR A 26 26.68 -7.70 5.77
CA THR A 26 26.61 -9.14 6.05
C THR A 26 25.44 -9.80 5.32
N LEU A 27 24.23 -9.24 5.43
CA LEU A 27 23.05 -9.78 4.75
C LEU A 27 23.21 -9.74 3.22
N LYS A 28 23.77 -8.66 2.70
CA LYS A 28 24.06 -8.56 1.25
C LYS A 28 25.14 -9.53 0.80
N SER A 29 26.09 -9.91 1.66
CA SER A 29 27.18 -10.82 1.29
C SER A 29 26.77 -12.29 1.36
N TYR A 30 25.93 -12.66 2.34
CA TYR A 30 25.71 -14.07 2.67
C TYR A 30 24.26 -14.56 2.45
N TRP A 31 23.29 -13.69 2.18
CA TRP A 31 21.90 -14.09 2.05
C TRP A 31 21.31 -13.75 0.67
N SER A 32 21.23 -14.76 -0.19
CA SER A 32 20.73 -14.64 -1.56
C SER A 32 19.30 -14.10 -1.64
N LEU A 33 18.43 -14.49 -0.70
CA LEU A 33 17.05 -14.00 -0.65
C LEU A 33 17.00 -12.50 -0.34
N PHE A 34 17.85 -12.00 0.55
CA PHE A 34 17.96 -10.57 0.83
C PHE A 34 18.50 -9.79 -0.38
N GLN A 35 19.48 -10.34 -1.11
CA GLN A 35 19.99 -9.74 -2.33
C GLN A 35 18.89 -9.57 -3.39
N SER A 36 17.93 -10.50 -3.46
CA SER A 36 16.80 -10.44 -4.40
C SER A 36 15.77 -9.37 -4.06
N LEU A 37 15.76 -8.84 -2.82
CA LEU A 37 14.82 -7.81 -2.42
C LEU A 37 15.13 -6.47 -3.09
N PRO A 38 14.13 -5.66 -3.46
CA PRO A 38 14.35 -4.28 -3.90
C PRO A 38 15.11 -3.46 -2.87
N ARG A 39 15.91 -2.49 -3.31
CA ARG A 39 16.75 -1.65 -2.43
C ARG A 39 15.98 -1.04 -1.25
N HIS A 40 14.77 -0.51 -1.47
CA HIS A 40 13.96 0.06 -0.40
C HIS A 40 13.58 -0.99 0.67
N LYS A 41 13.25 -2.23 0.26
CA LYS A 41 12.96 -3.33 1.19
C LYS A 41 14.22 -3.81 1.90
N GLN A 42 15.38 -3.84 1.24
CA GLN A 42 16.65 -4.15 1.91
C GLN A 42 16.96 -3.17 3.04
N LEU A 43 16.75 -1.87 2.80
CA LEU A 43 16.93 -0.82 3.81
C LEU A 43 15.95 -0.99 4.98
N ASP A 44 14.64 -1.13 4.69
CA ASP A 44 13.61 -1.30 5.73
C ASP A 44 13.83 -2.60 6.53
N PHE A 45 14.32 -3.66 5.89
CA PHE A 45 14.62 -4.93 6.54
C PHE A 45 15.71 -4.77 7.62
N VAL A 46 16.82 -4.08 7.31
CA VAL A 46 17.90 -3.84 8.28
C VAL A 46 17.42 -2.93 9.41
N VAL A 47 16.67 -1.86 9.08
CA VAL A 47 16.10 -0.95 10.07
C VAL A 47 15.19 -1.69 11.04
N ARG A 48 14.35 -2.62 10.56
CA ARG A 48 13.46 -3.42 11.41
C ARG A 48 14.19 -4.43 12.28
N ILE A 49 15.32 -4.99 11.84
CA ILE A 49 16.16 -5.83 12.71
C ILE A 49 16.63 -4.98 13.90
N ILE A 50 17.15 -3.79 13.63
CA ILE A 50 17.68 -2.89 14.66
C ILE A 50 16.57 -2.39 15.59
N SER A 51 15.41 -2.03 15.04
CA SER A 51 14.20 -1.68 15.79
C SER A 51 13.78 -2.81 16.74
N THR A 52 13.88 -4.07 16.29
CA THR A 52 13.57 -5.25 17.12
C THR A 52 14.56 -5.41 18.28
N LEU A 53 15.86 -5.24 18.02
CA LEU A 53 16.89 -5.29 19.07
C LEU A 53 16.71 -4.15 20.09
N HIS A 54 16.39 -2.96 19.61
CA HIS A 54 16.06 -1.82 20.45
C HIS A 54 14.86 -2.12 21.36
N ALA A 55 13.77 -2.63 20.78
CA ALA A 55 12.55 -2.97 21.51
C ALA A 55 12.80 -4.02 22.60
N ILE A 56 13.59 -5.06 22.32
CA ILE A 56 14.01 -6.07 23.30
C ILE A 56 14.75 -5.41 24.47
N ALA A 57 15.72 -4.54 24.18
CA ALA A 57 16.51 -3.88 25.23
C ALA A 57 15.64 -2.98 26.11
N ILE A 58 14.80 -2.14 25.51
CA ILE A 58 13.91 -1.23 26.25
C ILE A 58 12.90 -2.01 27.10
N PHE A 59 12.24 -3.00 26.53
CA PHE A 59 11.27 -3.83 27.25
C PHE A 59 11.92 -4.55 28.44
N SER A 60 13.13 -5.10 28.25
CA SER A 60 13.85 -5.84 29.29
C SER A 60 14.25 -4.93 30.45
N ILE A 61 14.81 -3.74 30.14
CA ILE A 61 15.22 -2.79 31.19
C ILE A 61 14.00 -2.20 31.90
N ALA A 62 12.92 -1.87 31.18
CA ALA A 62 11.69 -1.37 31.77
C ALA A 62 11.08 -2.40 32.73
N SER A 63 11.00 -3.66 32.30
CA SER A 63 10.52 -4.77 33.13
C SER A 63 11.40 -4.98 34.37
N TYR A 64 12.72 -4.95 34.20
CA TYR A 64 13.67 -5.04 35.31
C TYR A 64 13.44 -3.93 36.35
N ILE A 65 13.27 -2.69 35.91
CA ILE A 65 13.02 -1.55 36.80
C ILE A 65 11.73 -1.77 37.61
N LEU A 66 10.63 -2.14 36.94
CA LEU A 66 9.34 -2.34 37.60
C LEU A 66 9.36 -3.50 38.61
N ILE A 67 10.15 -4.54 38.34
CA ILE A 67 10.22 -5.72 39.22
C ILE A 67 11.16 -5.47 40.41
N THR A 68 12.25 -4.73 40.23
CA THR A 68 13.35 -4.71 41.20
C THR A 68 13.50 -3.40 41.97
N ASP A 69 13.03 -2.27 41.43
CA ASP A 69 13.26 -0.95 42.04
C ASP A 69 11.99 -0.40 42.68
N ASN A 70 11.77 -0.76 43.96
CA ASN A 70 10.62 -0.33 44.74
C ASN A 70 10.47 1.20 44.84
N LYS A 71 11.56 1.97 44.65
CA LYS A 71 11.53 3.44 44.70
C LYS A 71 10.64 4.05 43.63
N ILE A 72 10.39 3.33 42.53
CA ILE A 72 9.51 3.80 41.46
C ILE A 72 8.04 3.92 41.92
N TYR A 73 7.65 3.12 42.92
CA TYR A 73 6.30 3.12 43.49
C TYR A 73 6.16 4.12 44.64
N GLU A 74 7.24 4.43 45.35
CA GLU A 74 7.26 5.45 46.41
C GLU A 74 7.03 6.85 45.87
N ASN A 75 7.64 7.18 44.72
CA ASN A 75 7.46 8.46 44.05
C ASN A 75 7.24 8.27 42.55
N LYS A 76 5.98 8.09 42.16
CA LYS A 76 5.58 7.90 40.76
C LYS A 76 5.86 9.15 39.88
N LEU A 77 5.96 10.33 40.49
CA LEU A 77 6.16 11.60 39.77
C LEU A 77 7.62 11.92 39.49
N ILE A 78 8.52 11.64 40.43
CA ILE A 78 9.94 11.95 40.30
C ILE A 78 10.71 10.67 40.59
N TYR A 79 11.17 10.02 39.53
CA TYR A 79 11.93 8.78 39.60
C TYR A 79 13.12 8.82 38.65
N ARG A 80 14.29 8.51 39.19
CA ARG A 80 15.53 8.36 38.43
C ARG A 80 16.41 7.32 39.08
N SER A 81 16.85 6.35 38.30
CA SER A 81 17.81 5.32 38.69
C SER A 81 18.88 5.16 37.61
N ASN A 82 19.95 4.42 37.92
CA ASN A 82 20.95 4.10 36.89
C ASN A 82 20.31 3.35 35.71
N ALA A 83 19.42 2.38 36.00
CA ALA A 83 18.72 1.62 34.98
C ALA A 83 17.80 2.52 34.11
N SER A 84 17.11 3.50 34.71
CA SER A 84 16.26 4.43 33.94
C SER A 84 17.09 5.38 33.07
N VAL A 85 18.30 5.75 33.51
CA VAL A 85 19.25 6.52 32.70
C VAL A 85 19.78 5.69 31.53
N TRP A 86 20.11 4.41 31.73
CA TRP A 86 20.47 3.50 30.65
C TRP A 86 19.34 3.34 29.62
N LEU A 87 18.12 3.10 30.08
CA LEU A 87 16.94 2.99 29.22
C LEU A 87 16.75 4.24 28.36
N THR A 88 16.81 5.43 28.97
CA THR A 88 16.64 6.70 28.25
C THR A 88 17.80 7.00 27.29
N ASN A 89 19.04 6.64 27.63
CA ASN A 89 20.18 6.75 26.72
C ASN A 89 20.02 5.84 25.49
N ILE A 90 19.55 4.61 25.69
CA ILE A 90 19.29 3.64 24.60
C ILE A 90 18.17 4.16 23.68
N ALA A 91 17.07 4.65 24.27
CA ALA A 91 15.95 5.24 23.53
C ALA A 91 16.36 6.46 22.70
N ILE A 92 17.02 7.44 23.32
CA ILE A 92 17.47 8.65 22.62
C ILE A 92 18.44 8.29 21.49
N GLY A 93 19.41 7.39 21.78
CA GLY A 93 20.39 6.95 20.78
C GLY A 93 19.73 6.30 19.57
N TYR A 94 18.76 5.40 19.78
CA TYR A 94 17.98 4.78 18.71
C TYR A 94 17.15 5.79 17.92
N PHE A 95 16.38 6.65 18.59
CA PHE A 95 15.52 7.61 17.89
C PHE A 95 16.31 8.61 17.04
N ILE A 96 17.48 9.05 17.50
CA ILE A 96 18.37 9.91 16.70
C ILE A 96 18.89 9.13 15.49
N TYR A 97 19.42 7.92 15.70
CA TYR A 97 19.91 7.06 14.63
C TYR A 97 18.84 6.84 13.54
N ASP A 98 17.64 6.45 13.94
CA ASP A 98 16.56 6.09 13.02
C ASP A 98 16.05 7.33 12.27
N THR A 99 15.92 8.46 12.98
CA THR A 99 15.59 9.76 12.37
C THR A 99 16.64 10.18 11.34
N CYS A 100 17.93 10.04 11.64
CA CYS A 100 18.99 10.34 10.69
C CYS A 100 18.91 9.44 9.45
N LEU A 101 18.63 8.15 9.60
CA LEU A 101 18.42 7.26 8.45
C LEU A 101 17.22 7.65 7.60
N MET A 102 16.11 8.06 8.23
CA MET A 102 14.94 8.57 7.50
C MET A 102 15.27 9.80 6.64
N PHE A 103 16.20 10.65 7.07
CA PHE A 103 16.65 11.79 6.26
C PHE A 103 17.70 11.42 5.21
N ILE A 104 18.61 10.50 5.52
CA ILE A 104 19.63 10.01 4.57
C ILE A 104 18.95 9.27 3.40
N TYR A 105 17.99 8.40 3.71
CA TYR A 105 17.23 7.61 2.73
C TYR A 105 15.79 8.13 2.60
N LYS A 106 15.67 9.44 2.38
CA LYS A 106 14.37 10.13 2.40
C LYS A 106 13.34 9.55 1.41
N LYS A 107 13.79 9.07 0.25
CA LYS A 107 12.86 8.53 -0.75
C LYS A 107 12.30 7.17 -0.33
N GLU A 108 13.05 6.41 0.45
CA GLU A 108 12.75 5.03 0.78
C GLU A 108 12.14 4.85 2.18
N LEU A 109 12.58 5.64 3.18
CA LEU A 109 12.27 5.41 4.59
C LEU A 109 11.44 6.53 5.26
N PHE A 110 11.26 7.68 4.60
CA PHE A 110 10.68 8.84 5.27
C PHE A 110 9.18 8.69 5.53
N ASN A 111 8.78 8.84 6.79
CA ASN A 111 7.38 8.84 7.23
C ASN A 111 7.17 9.88 8.33
N TRP A 112 6.22 10.80 8.13
CA TRP A 112 5.95 11.88 9.08
C TRP A 112 5.44 11.40 10.44
N GLN A 113 4.70 10.29 10.51
CA GLN A 113 4.19 9.74 11.76
C GLN A 113 5.30 9.15 12.62
N TYR A 114 6.26 8.45 12.00
CA TYR A 114 7.45 7.93 12.70
C TYR A 114 8.36 9.07 13.15
N LEU A 115 8.55 10.10 12.33
CA LEU A 115 9.33 11.28 12.72
C LEU A 115 8.70 11.97 13.94
N LEU A 116 7.39 12.20 13.94
CA LEU A 116 6.68 12.77 15.07
C LEU A 116 6.83 11.90 16.33
N HIS A 117 6.67 10.58 16.19
CA HIS A 117 6.85 9.62 17.28
C HIS A 117 8.27 9.68 17.88
N HIS A 118 9.32 9.72 17.05
CA HIS A 118 10.71 9.81 17.51
C HIS A 118 11.02 11.14 18.20
N LEU A 119 10.57 12.28 17.64
CA LEU A 119 10.77 13.59 18.25
C LEU A 119 10.12 13.64 19.64
N ILE A 120 8.90 13.13 19.75
CA ILE A 120 8.18 12.99 21.01
C ILE A 120 8.97 12.10 21.99
N GLY A 121 9.42 10.93 21.54
CA GLY A 121 10.18 9.97 22.35
C GLY A 121 11.51 10.54 22.86
N ILE A 122 12.23 11.30 22.04
CA ILE A 122 13.47 12.00 22.42
C ILE A 122 13.17 13.02 23.52
N ILE A 123 12.18 13.88 23.32
CA ILE A 123 11.82 14.93 24.29
C ILE A 123 11.43 14.31 25.63
N SER A 124 10.56 13.29 25.63
CA SER A 124 10.15 12.59 26.86
C SER A 124 11.34 11.94 27.57
N SER A 125 12.24 11.29 26.83
CA SER A 125 13.42 10.64 27.39
C SER A 125 14.41 11.64 28.01
N LEU A 126 14.57 12.82 27.42
CA LEU A 126 15.42 13.89 27.96
C LEU A 126 14.86 14.45 29.27
N VAL A 127 13.55 14.62 29.38
CA VAL A 127 12.89 15.08 30.61
C VAL A 127 13.18 14.13 31.77
N ILE A 128 13.04 12.83 31.56
CA ILE A 128 13.32 11.81 32.58
C ILE A 128 14.82 11.76 32.91
N LYS A 129 15.67 11.78 31.89
CA LYS A 129 17.13 11.69 32.07
C LYS A 129 17.66 12.82 32.96
N TYR A 130 17.27 14.06 32.70
CA TYR A 130 17.84 15.21 33.40
C TYR A 130 17.08 15.60 34.66
N TYR A 131 15.76 15.45 34.68
CA TYR A 131 14.92 15.92 35.78
C TYR A 131 14.25 14.80 36.59
N GLY A 132 14.21 13.57 36.07
CA GLY A 132 13.51 12.45 36.70
C GLY A 132 11.98 12.56 36.67
N TYR A 133 11.44 13.60 36.01
CA TYR A 133 10.00 13.84 35.99
C TYR A 133 9.26 12.77 35.18
N PHE A 134 8.12 12.34 35.71
CA PHE A 134 7.21 11.35 35.15
C PHE A 134 7.86 9.99 34.89
N GLY A 135 8.86 9.63 35.69
CA GLY A 135 9.65 8.40 35.51
C GLY A 135 8.79 7.13 35.49
N TYR A 136 7.86 6.96 36.44
CA TYR A 136 6.98 5.78 36.47
C TYR A 136 6.13 5.65 35.20
N ILE A 137 5.47 6.74 34.80
CA ILE A 137 4.65 6.82 33.58
C ILE A 137 5.47 6.41 32.36
N ALA A 138 6.69 6.93 32.24
CA ALA A 138 7.53 6.65 31.10
C ALA A 138 8.00 5.19 31.06
N ILE A 139 8.41 4.62 32.20
CA ILE A 139 8.82 3.21 32.27
C ILE A 139 7.66 2.27 31.91
N ILE A 140 6.45 2.55 32.41
CA ILE A 140 5.24 1.79 32.01
C ILE A 140 5.00 1.91 30.51
N ARG A 141 5.11 3.12 29.93
CA ARG A 141 4.96 3.31 28.48
C ARG A 141 6.04 2.60 27.68
N SER A 142 7.26 2.47 28.19
CA SER A 142 8.33 1.72 27.54
C SER A 142 8.03 0.22 27.39
N LEU A 143 7.11 -0.35 28.19
CA LEU A 143 6.64 -1.72 27.99
C LEU A 143 5.89 -1.90 26.66
N SER A 144 5.39 -0.81 26.06
CA SER A 144 4.73 -0.85 24.76
C SER A 144 5.65 -1.31 23.61
N GLU A 145 6.98 -1.30 23.81
CA GLU A 145 7.94 -1.84 22.84
C GLU A 145 7.80 -3.36 22.69
N ALA A 146 7.19 -4.08 23.64
CA ALA A 146 6.96 -5.52 23.54
C ALA A 146 6.16 -5.93 22.28
N SER A 147 5.23 -5.08 21.82
CA SER A 147 4.47 -5.36 20.60
C SER A 147 5.32 -5.20 19.33
N THR A 148 6.37 -4.37 19.36
CA THR A 148 7.22 -4.04 18.21
C THR A 148 7.88 -5.28 17.61
N LEU A 149 8.27 -6.25 18.46
CA LEU A 149 8.85 -7.52 18.03
C LEU A 149 7.91 -8.27 17.06
N PHE A 150 6.65 -8.37 17.43
CA PHE A 150 5.66 -9.13 16.67
C PHE A 150 5.22 -8.38 15.41
N ILE A 151 5.16 -7.04 15.46
CA ILE A 151 4.88 -6.18 14.30
C ILE A 151 6.00 -6.32 13.26
N ASN A 152 7.27 -6.27 13.68
CA ASN A 152 8.40 -6.43 12.78
C ASN A 152 8.47 -7.86 12.21
N LEU A 153 8.19 -8.89 13.02
CA LEU A 153 8.07 -10.26 12.54
C LEU A 153 6.97 -10.40 11.46
N ARG A 154 5.81 -9.78 11.67
CA ARG A 154 4.73 -9.75 10.67
C ARG A 154 5.21 -9.18 9.34
N TRP A 155 5.93 -8.07 9.39
CA TRP A 155 6.49 -7.43 8.20
C TRP A 155 7.54 -8.29 7.50
N PHE A 156 8.40 -8.99 8.25
CA PHE A 156 9.37 -9.91 7.66
C PHE A 156 8.67 -11.06 6.93
N LEU A 157 7.64 -11.65 7.53
CA LEU A 157 6.87 -12.73 6.90
C LEU A 157 6.19 -12.26 5.61
N LEU A 158 5.62 -11.06 5.58
CA LEU A 158 5.07 -10.45 4.36
C LEU A 158 6.14 -10.20 3.30
N THR A 159 7.27 -9.64 3.70
CA THR A 159 8.36 -9.30 2.77
C THR A 159 8.96 -10.54 2.11
N LEU A 160 8.97 -11.66 2.84
CA LEU A 160 9.44 -12.95 2.35
C LEU A 160 8.34 -13.78 1.68
N LYS A 161 7.13 -13.22 1.47
CA LYS A 161 5.97 -13.91 0.86
C LYS A 161 5.56 -15.19 1.60
N LEU A 162 5.60 -15.16 2.93
CA LEU A 162 5.25 -16.28 3.81
C LEU A 162 3.85 -16.11 4.43
N GLU A 163 2.94 -15.41 3.75
CA GLU A 163 1.61 -15.08 4.27
C GLU A 163 0.67 -16.28 4.43
N ASP A 164 0.88 -17.36 3.66
CA ASP A 164 0.08 -18.59 3.77
C ASP A 164 0.54 -19.52 4.90
N THR A 165 1.63 -19.16 5.61
CA THR A 165 2.19 -20.02 6.64
C THR A 165 1.40 -19.97 7.95
N LYS A 166 1.36 -21.09 8.68
CA LYS A 166 0.83 -21.13 10.06
C LYS A 166 1.52 -20.10 10.96
N LEU A 167 2.82 -19.87 10.74
CA LEU A 167 3.60 -18.89 11.48
C LEU A 167 3.04 -17.47 11.30
N TYR A 168 2.65 -17.11 10.07
CA TYR A 168 2.01 -15.83 9.80
C TYR A 168 0.69 -15.71 10.56
N ILE A 169 -0.21 -16.69 10.46
CA ILE A 169 -1.49 -16.72 11.17
C ILE A 169 -1.29 -16.53 12.68
N TRP A 170 -0.43 -17.35 13.31
CA TRP A 170 -0.14 -17.26 14.74
C TRP A 170 0.46 -15.92 15.13
N ASN A 171 1.41 -15.40 14.35
CA ASN A 171 1.98 -14.09 14.58
C ASN A 171 0.89 -12.99 14.55
N GLY A 172 -0.09 -13.07 13.65
CA GLY A 172 -1.23 -12.13 13.60
C GLY A 172 -2.04 -12.10 14.89
N ILE A 173 -2.35 -13.27 15.44
CA ILE A 173 -3.04 -13.40 16.75
C ILE A 173 -2.17 -12.78 17.86
N VAL A 174 -0.88 -13.10 17.88
CA VAL A 174 0.05 -12.57 18.88
C VAL A 174 0.21 -11.05 18.75
N VAL A 175 0.21 -10.48 17.55
CA VAL A 175 0.22 -9.03 17.33
C VAL A 175 -1.02 -8.38 17.94
N VAL A 176 -2.22 -8.92 17.71
CA VAL A 176 -3.47 -8.41 18.31
C VAL A 176 -3.39 -8.46 19.83
N ILE A 177 -3.04 -9.61 20.40
CA ILE A 177 -2.98 -9.80 21.85
C ILE A 177 -1.92 -8.89 22.47
N SER A 178 -0.69 -8.94 21.99
CA SER A 178 0.42 -8.15 22.54
C SER A 178 0.13 -6.65 22.45
N PHE A 179 -0.31 -6.14 21.29
CA PHE A 179 -0.63 -4.72 21.12
C PHE A 179 -1.80 -4.30 22.03
N GLY A 180 -2.86 -5.11 22.09
CA GLY A 180 -4.01 -4.85 22.95
C GLY A 180 -3.60 -4.78 24.43
N LEU A 181 -2.81 -5.74 24.91
CA LEU A 181 -2.35 -5.78 26.29
C LEU A 181 -1.46 -4.59 26.65
N VAL A 182 -0.37 -4.37 25.91
CA VAL A 182 0.67 -3.41 26.32
C VAL A 182 0.43 -1.97 25.86
N ARG A 183 -0.50 -1.73 24.92
CA ARG A 183 -0.79 -0.37 24.40
C ARG A 183 -2.21 0.12 24.65
N ILE A 184 -3.20 -0.77 24.78
CA ILE A 184 -4.61 -0.37 24.89
C ILE A 184 -5.15 -0.61 26.29
N LEU A 185 -5.06 -1.82 26.81
CA LEU A 185 -5.46 -2.09 28.19
C LEU A 185 -4.59 -1.34 29.19
N ALA A 186 -3.33 -1.08 28.83
CA ALA A 186 -2.42 -0.25 29.62
C ALA A 186 -2.86 1.24 29.72
N LEU A 187 -3.76 1.73 28.86
CA LEU A 187 -4.22 3.13 28.90
C LEU A 187 -4.98 3.44 30.19
N TYR A 188 -5.88 2.55 30.61
CA TYR A 188 -6.67 2.75 31.82
C TYR A 188 -5.79 2.91 33.08
N PRO A 189 -4.91 1.96 33.44
CA PRO A 189 -4.05 2.12 34.61
C PRO A 189 -3.09 3.30 34.44
N LEU A 190 -2.63 3.61 33.22
CA LEU A 190 -1.79 4.80 32.98
C LEU A 190 -2.51 6.10 33.35
N TRP A 191 -3.73 6.30 32.86
CA TRP A 191 -4.51 7.51 33.12
C TRP A 191 -5.01 7.60 34.56
N MET A 192 -5.28 6.47 35.23
CA MET A 192 -5.51 6.45 36.68
C MET A 192 -4.29 6.94 37.46
N ASN A 193 -3.08 6.54 37.07
CA ASN A 193 -1.85 7.05 37.68
C ASN A 193 -1.65 8.55 37.40
N PHE A 194 -2.02 9.06 36.22
CA PHE A 194 -2.03 10.51 35.95
C PHE A 194 -3.00 11.26 36.88
N TYR A 195 -4.18 10.72 37.11
CA TYR A 195 -5.17 11.31 38.02
C TYR A 195 -4.67 11.38 39.47
N GLU A 196 -4.06 10.29 39.97
CA GLU A 196 -3.38 10.29 41.28
C GLU A 196 -2.24 11.31 41.33
N CYS A 197 -1.48 11.43 40.24
CA CYS A 197 -0.37 12.37 40.13
C CYS A 197 -0.84 13.82 40.21
N PHE A 198 -1.97 14.18 39.60
CA PHE A 198 -2.49 15.56 39.60
C PHE A 198 -2.84 16.09 40.99
N SER A 199 -3.18 15.20 41.91
CA SER A 199 -3.55 15.52 43.29
C SER A 199 -2.35 15.47 44.26
N HIS A 200 -1.18 15.04 43.80
CA HIS A 200 0.02 14.92 44.63
C HIS A 200 0.73 16.28 44.84
N LYS A 201 1.20 16.57 46.06
CA LYS A 201 1.84 17.86 46.40
C LYS A 201 3.02 18.22 45.48
N GLN A 202 3.81 17.22 45.08
CA GLN A 202 4.97 17.44 44.19
C GLN A 202 4.58 17.82 42.76
N TRP A 203 3.36 17.50 42.32
CA TRP A 203 2.86 17.95 41.01
C TRP A 203 2.87 19.47 40.93
N HIS A 204 2.52 20.18 42.01
CA HIS A 204 2.52 21.64 42.03
C HIS A 204 3.94 22.24 41.96
N LEU A 205 4.97 21.49 42.37
CA LEU A 205 6.37 21.92 42.33
C LEU A 205 7.01 21.79 40.94
N ILE A 206 6.46 20.93 40.08
CA ILE A 206 6.92 20.81 38.69
C ILE A 206 6.50 22.06 37.91
N HIS A 207 7.38 22.57 37.06
CA HIS A 207 7.07 23.74 36.22
C HIS A 207 5.94 23.42 35.22
N SER A 208 5.02 24.37 34.99
CA SER A 208 3.83 24.17 34.15
C SER A 208 4.15 23.67 32.73
N TYR A 209 5.28 24.11 32.16
CA TYR A 209 5.79 23.63 30.88
C TYR A 209 5.93 22.11 30.82
N PHE A 210 6.53 21.47 31.83
CA PHE A 210 6.73 20.01 31.83
C PHE A 210 5.40 19.25 31.98
N LYS A 211 4.42 19.82 32.68
CA LYS A 211 3.07 19.24 32.81
C LYS A 211 2.35 19.22 31.48
N ILE A 212 2.33 20.38 30.80
CA ILE A 212 1.73 20.53 29.47
C ILE A 212 2.41 19.60 28.47
N LEU A 213 3.75 19.54 28.51
CA LEU A 213 4.52 18.64 27.66
C LEU A 213 4.16 17.17 27.92
N CYS A 214 4.09 16.75 29.18
CA CYS A 214 3.77 15.37 29.54
C CYS A 214 2.38 14.96 29.06
N VAL A 215 1.34 15.74 29.37
CA VAL A 215 -0.04 15.43 28.95
C VAL A 215 -0.20 15.58 27.44
N GLY A 216 0.33 16.67 26.87
CA GLY A 216 0.26 16.98 25.44
C GLY A 216 1.00 15.99 24.54
N VAL A 217 2.00 15.28 25.06
CA VAL A 217 2.67 14.16 24.38
C VAL A 217 1.87 12.85 24.51
N THR A 218 1.32 12.59 25.70
CA THR A 218 0.65 11.33 26.04
C THR A 218 -0.63 11.16 25.23
N VAL A 219 -1.46 12.20 25.10
CA VAL A 219 -2.75 12.14 24.39
C VAL A 219 -2.59 11.76 22.90
N PRO A 220 -1.76 12.45 22.09
CA PRO A 220 -1.59 12.07 20.68
C PRO A 220 -1.03 10.66 20.50
N LEU A 221 -0.13 10.22 21.38
CA LEU A 221 0.44 8.87 21.31
C LEU A 221 -0.61 7.80 21.63
N ASP A 222 -1.54 8.08 22.55
CA ASP A 222 -2.66 7.19 22.86
C ASP A 222 -3.69 7.15 21.73
N MET A 223 -4.00 8.30 21.11
CA MET A 223 -4.83 8.34 19.90
C MET A 223 -4.20 7.53 18.76
N LEU A 224 -2.88 7.64 18.57
CA LEU A 224 -2.15 6.88 17.58
C LEU A 224 -2.17 5.37 17.88
N ASN A 225 -2.04 4.97 19.15
CA ASN A 225 -2.17 3.57 19.56
C ASN A 225 -3.59 3.02 19.33
N ILE A 226 -4.64 3.78 19.68
CA ILE A 226 -6.04 3.39 19.43
C ILE A 226 -6.28 3.23 17.93
N TYR A 227 -5.81 4.20 17.13
CA TYR A 227 -5.84 4.13 15.68
C TYR A 227 -5.16 2.85 15.18
N TRP A 228 -3.91 2.58 15.53
CA TRP A 228 -3.23 1.37 15.07
C TRP A 228 -3.85 0.07 15.58
N TYR A 229 -4.44 0.07 16.78
CA TYR A 229 -5.10 -1.13 17.27
C TYR A 229 -6.39 -1.45 16.51
N SER A 230 -7.18 -0.43 16.15
CA SER A 230 -8.36 -0.64 15.31
C SER A 230 -7.95 -1.19 13.94
N ARG A 231 -6.86 -0.68 13.36
CA ARG A 231 -6.23 -1.23 12.14
C ARG A 231 -5.83 -2.70 12.30
N ILE A 232 -5.06 -3.01 13.36
CA ILE A 232 -4.54 -4.36 13.64
C ILE A 232 -5.69 -5.36 13.80
N ILE A 233 -6.75 -5.01 14.52
CA ILE A 233 -7.93 -5.83 14.65
C ILE A 233 -8.61 -6.02 13.29
N SER A 234 -8.81 -4.93 12.54
CA SER A 234 -9.45 -4.97 11.21
C SER A 234 -8.74 -5.97 10.29
N ILE A 235 -7.40 -5.90 10.23
CA ILE A 235 -6.55 -6.77 9.41
C ILE A 235 -6.61 -8.24 9.88
N ASN A 236 -6.70 -8.50 11.18
CA ASN A 236 -6.64 -9.86 11.74
C ASN A 236 -8.02 -10.49 12.02
N LYS A 237 -9.14 -9.79 11.80
CA LYS A 237 -10.51 -10.31 11.99
C LYS A 237 -10.76 -11.60 11.21
N ASN A 238 -10.20 -11.74 10.01
CA ASN A 238 -10.32 -12.93 9.17
C ASN A 238 -9.53 -14.13 9.73
N VAL A 239 -8.38 -13.88 10.37
CA VAL A 239 -7.56 -14.93 10.98
C VAL A 239 -8.23 -15.49 12.24
N LEU A 240 -8.83 -14.61 13.04
CA LEU A 240 -9.56 -14.97 14.26
C LEU A 240 -10.86 -15.74 13.95
N THR A 241 -11.62 -15.36 12.91
CA THR A 241 -12.85 -16.08 12.52
C THR A 241 -12.61 -17.45 11.88
N THR A 242 -11.51 -17.61 11.14
CA THR A 242 -11.15 -18.91 10.53
C THR A 242 -10.77 -19.96 11.58
N THR A 243 -10.25 -19.52 12.73
CA THR A 243 -9.91 -20.43 13.84
C THR A 243 -11.17 -20.84 14.63
N THR A 244 -12.18 -19.97 14.74
CA THR A 244 -13.47 -20.30 15.36
C THR A 244 -14.31 -21.24 14.49
N THR A 245 -14.26 -21.11 13.16
CA THR A 245 -14.93 -22.05 12.25
C THR A 245 -14.20 -23.39 12.19
N VAL A 246 -12.86 -23.43 12.21
CA VAL A 246 -12.10 -24.69 12.28
C VAL A 246 -12.30 -25.39 13.63
N ASN A 247 -12.39 -24.68 14.76
CA ASN A 247 -12.67 -25.31 16.05
C ASN A 247 -14.12 -25.82 16.17
N THR A 248 -15.09 -25.13 15.56
CA THR A 248 -16.48 -25.62 15.49
C THR A 248 -16.62 -26.81 14.53
N LEU A 249 -15.98 -26.79 13.36
CA LEU A 249 -15.91 -27.95 12.45
C LEU A 249 -15.15 -29.13 13.04
N SER A 250 -14.06 -28.91 13.78
CA SER A 250 -13.31 -29.98 14.47
C SER A 250 -14.13 -30.63 15.57
N SER A 251 -14.93 -29.86 16.31
CA SER A 251 -15.86 -30.40 17.31
C SER A 251 -17.09 -31.12 16.72
N THR A 252 -17.42 -30.84 15.45
CA THR A 252 -18.54 -31.48 14.74
C THR A 252 -18.09 -32.73 13.95
N ILE A 253 -16.81 -32.82 13.60
CA ILE A 253 -16.22 -33.99 12.91
C ILE A 253 -15.77 -35.06 13.92
N SER A 254 -15.47 -34.69 15.16
CA SER A 254 -15.16 -35.66 16.23
C SER A 254 -16.35 -36.52 16.70
N THR A 255 -17.57 -36.28 16.20
CA THR A 255 -18.77 -37.05 16.56
C THR A 255 -19.31 -37.94 15.43
N SER A 256 -18.67 -38.02 14.26
CA SER A 256 -19.22 -38.79 13.12
C SER A 256 -18.29 -39.78 12.40
N PHE A 257 -17.04 -39.99 12.85
CA PHE A 257 -16.21 -41.06 12.28
C PHE A 257 -15.54 -41.91 13.38
N SER A 258 -16.28 -42.90 13.85
CA SER A 258 -15.70 -44.10 14.49
C SER A 258 -16.28 -45.34 13.81
N SER A 259 -15.59 -45.84 12.79
CA SER A 259 -15.47 -47.28 12.49
C SER A 259 -14.72 -47.51 11.18
N SER A 260 -13.99 -48.63 11.15
CA SER A 260 -13.25 -49.24 10.04
C SER A 260 -11.84 -48.71 9.75
N SER A 261 -10.91 -49.37 10.43
CA SER A 261 -9.50 -49.56 10.08
C SER A 261 -9.32 -50.34 8.78
N SER A 262 -8.39 -49.94 7.92
CA SER A 262 -7.45 -50.87 7.27
C SER A 262 -6.29 -50.14 6.59
N SER A 263 -5.13 -50.77 6.70
CA SER A 263 -3.80 -50.44 6.19
C SER A 263 -3.67 -50.58 4.67
N LEU A 264 -2.81 -49.78 4.01
CA LEU A 264 -1.59 -50.21 3.30
C LEU A 264 -1.02 -49.16 2.33
N GLN A 265 0.31 -49.11 2.35
CA GLN A 265 1.27 -48.92 1.25
C GLN A 265 1.50 -47.56 0.57
N THR A 266 2.77 -47.17 0.73
CA THR A 266 3.63 -46.36 -0.12
C THR A 266 3.71 -46.86 -1.57
N THR A 267 3.55 -45.95 -2.52
CA THR A 267 4.23 -46.02 -3.84
C THR A 267 4.60 -44.62 -4.32
N ASN A 268 5.89 -44.43 -4.62
CA ASN A 268 6.43 -43.29 -5.35
C ASN A 268 5.98 -43.34 -6.81
N LEU A 269 5.57 -42.20 -7.38
CA LEU A 269 5.72 -41.94 -8.81
C LEU A 269 6.06 -40.46 -9.03
N PHE A 270 7.17 -40.23 -9.73
CA PHE A 270 7.61 -38.94 -10.26
C PHE A 270 6.60 -38.39 -11.28
N THR A 271 6.32 -37.08 -11.24
CA THR A 271 6.26 -36.22 -12.44
C THR A 271 6.36 -34.74 -12.06
N SER A 272 7.23 -34.04 -12.79
CA SER A 272 7.38 -32.59 -12.87
C SER A 272 6.17 -31.91 -13.53
N SER A 273 5.66 -30.84 -12.95
CA SER A 273 5.06 -29.72 -13.71
C SER A 273 4.78 -28.51 -12.82
N SER A 274 5.22 -27.38 -13.33
CA SER A 274 4.96 -25.99 -12.96
C SER A 274 3.47 -25.59 -12.86
N SER A 275 3.25 -24.44 -12.21
CA SER A 275 2.11 -23.50 -12.25
C SER A 275 0.98 -23.67 -11.24
N ASP A 276 1.18 -23.13 -10.03
CA ASP A 276 0.08 -22.66 -9.17
C ASP A 276 -0.07 -21.15 -9.34
N LEU A 277 -0.75 -20.75 -10.42
CA LEU A 277 -1.33 -19.41 -10.56
C LEU A 277 -2.49 -19.29 -9.57
N ILE A 278 -2.39 -18.35 -8.65
CA ILE A 278 -3.47 -18.00 -7.72
C ILE A 278 -4.66 -17.51 -8.55
N THR A 279 -5.66 -18.38 -8.69
CA THR A 279 -6.96 -18.07 -9.27
C THR A 279 -7.73 -17.18 -8.30
N THR A 280 -7.82 -15.88 -8.59
CA THR A 280 -8.81 -15.03 -7.93
C THR A 280 -10.20 -15.46 -8.41
N ASN A 281 -11.06 -15.94 -7.50
CA ASN A 281 -12.47 -16.21 -7.78
C ASN A 281 -13.16 -14.94 -8.29
N PHE A 282 -13.32 -14.86 -9.61
CA PHE A 282 -14.04 -13.81 -10.31
C PHE A 282 -15.55 -14.11 -10.28
N ASP A 283 -16.20 -14.16 -9.11
CA ASP A 283 -17.62 -14.52 -9.04
C ASP A 283 -18.48 -13.60 -9.94
N ASP A 284 -19.48 -14.17 -10.60
CA ASP A 284 -20.38 -13.45 -11.55
C ASP A 284 -21.20 -12.35 -10.86
N ASP A 285 -21.25 -12.40 -9.53
CA ASP A 285 -21.65 -11.27 -8.72
C ASP A 285 -20.47 -10.29 -8.64
N CYS A 286 -20.60 -9.10 -9.25
CA CYS A 286 -19.69 -7.96 -9.00
C CYS A 286 -19.80 -7.43 -7.55
N VAL A 287 -20.19 -8.30 -6.62
CA VAL A 287 -20.02 -8.16 -5.20
C VAL A 287 -18.53 -8.32 -4.97
N VAL A 288 -17.87 -7.21 -4.65
CA VAL A 288 -16.59 -7.24 -3.95
C VAL A 288 -16.75 -8.31 -2.87
N ASN A 289 -16.02 -9.42 -2.92
CA ASN A 289 -15.86 -10.27 -1.75
C ASN A 289 -15.16 -9.36 -0.73
N GLN A 290 -15.97 -8.66 0.08
CA GLN A 290 -15.65 -7.55 0.99
C GLN A 290 -14.78 -8.00 2.17
N LYS A 291 -14.03 -9.07 2.01
CA LYS A 291 -13.32 -9.75 3.07
C LYS A 291 -11.81 -9.48 3.06
N LEU A 292 -11.24 -8.78 2.08
CA LEU A 292 -9.77 -8.64 1.99
C LEU A 292 -9.21 -7.24 1.68
N ILE A 293 -10.02 -6.18 1.65
CA ILE A 293 -9.49 -4.85 1.36
C ILE A 293 -10.10 -3.82 2.31
N ILE A 294 -9.47 -3.68 3.47
CA ILE A 294 -9.54 -2.47 4.29
C ILE A 294 -8.11 -2.32 4.84
N GLU A 295 -7.34 -1.27 4.57
CA GLU A 295 -7.73 0.14 4.55
C GLU A 295 -6.62 1.05 3.96
N ASN A 296 -7.07 2.24 3.53
CA ASN A 296 -6.38 3.45 3.03
C ASN A 296 -6.20 3.53 1.52
N GLU A 297 -7.32 3.41 0.82
CA GLU A 297 -7.47 3.78 -0.56
C GLU A 297 -7.80 5.27 -0.67
N ARG A 298 -6.99 5.98 -1.43
CA ARG A 298 -7.47 7.15 -2.17
C ARG A 298 -6.93 6.97 -3.59
N ILE A 299 -7.70 6.37 -4.50
CA ILE A 299 -8.54 7.05 -5.53
C ILE A 299 -9.89 7.30 -4.89
N ILE A 300 -10.81 8.04 -5.49
CA ILE A 300 -12.22 7.90 -5.11
C ILE A 300 -12.59 6.41 -5.29
N GLU A 301 -12.42 5.64 -4.20
CA GLU A 301 -12.76 4.25 -3.87
C GLU A 301 -12.31 3.12 -4.80
N GLY A 302 -11.14 3.25 -5.44
CA GLY A 302 -10.42 2.16 -6.11
C GLY A 302 -9.36 1.53 -5.19
N SER A 303 -8.98 0.26 -5.44
CA SER A 303 -8.01 -0.48 -4.64
C SER A 303 -6.61 -0.49 -5.23
N ASN A 304 -5.58 -0.53 -4.39
CA ASN A 304 -4.22 -0.77 -4.86
C ASN A 304 -4.20 -2.08 -5.65
N ALA A 305 -3.68 -2.04 -6.87
CA ALA A 305 -3.43 -3.25 -7.64
C ALA A 305 -2.32 -4.06 -6.95
N MET A 306 -2.38 -5.39 -7.05
CA MET A 306 -1.22 -6.19 -6.69
C MET A 306 -0.08 -5.88 -7.66
N PRO A 307 1.19 -5.81 -7.20
CA PRO A 307 2.33 -5.59 -8.06
C PRO A 307 2.33 -6.54 -9.27
N HIS A 308 2.48 -5.96 -10.46
CA HIS A 308 2.58 -6.67 -11.75
C HIS A 308 1.35 -7.52 -12.13
N LYS A 309 0.19 -7.26 -11.53
CA LYS A 309 -1.06 -7.95 -11.87
C LYS A 309 -1.54 -7.68 -13.31
N TYR A 310 -1.20 -6.51 -13.86
CA TYR A 310 -1.61 -6.07 -15.20
C TYR A 310 -0.37 -5.73 -16.05
N PRO A 311 0.40 -6.75 -16.49
CA PRO A 311 1.70 -6.56 -17.16
C PRO A 311 1.60 -5.88 -18.55
N TRP A 312 0.41 -5.78 -19.13
CA TRP A 312 0.16 -5.02 -20.37
C TRP A 312 -0.04 -3.53 -20.14
N LEU A 313 -0.20 -3.06 -18.89
CA LEU A 313 -0.51 -1.66 -18.62
C LEU A 313 0.72 -0.78 -18.89
N VAL A 314 0.51 0.35 -19.56
CA VAL A 314 1.59 1.32 -19.83
C VAL A 314 1.24 2.72 -19.36
N SER A 315 2.28 3.47 -18.97
CA SER A 315 2.19 4.90 -18.73
C SER A 315 2.61 5.64 -20.00
N LEU A 316 1.68 6.30 -20.67
CA LEU A 316 2.00 7.29 -21.70
C LEU A 316 2.45 8.59 -21.03
N ARG A 317 3.67 9.03 -21.34
CA ARG A 317 4.27 10.25 -20.81
C ARG A 317 4.52 11.26 -21.89
N TYR A 318 4.28 12.53 -21.57
CA TYR A 318 4.62 13.66 -22.43
C TYR A 318 5.87 14.36 -21.91
N ILE A 319 6.83 14.59 -22.78
CA ILE A 319 8.06 15.35 -22.50
C ILE A 319 7.75 16.84 -22.63
N SER A 320 7.70 17.52 -21.48
CA SER A 320 7.70 18.97 -21.38
C SER A 320 9.13 19.52 -21.42
N LYS A 321 9.31 20.85 -21.38
CA LYS A 321 10.63 21.48 -21.32
C LYS A 321 11.46 21.10 -20.08
N VAL A 322 10.83 20.55 -19.04
CA VAL A 322 11.43 20.34 -17.72
C VAL A 322 11.46 18.85 -17.33
N ASN A 323 10.46 18.07 -17.72
CA ASN A 323 10.33 16.66 -17.34
C ASN A 323 9.40 15.87 -18.27
N ALA A 324 9.45 14.54 -18.17
CA ALA A 324 8.47 13.64 -18.77
C ALA A 324 7.43 13.24 -17.70
N SER A 325 6.17 13.63 -17.89
CA SER A 325 5.09 13.37 -16.92
C SER A 325 4.05 12.42 -17.50
N HIS A 326 3.49 11.56 -16.64
CA HIS A 326 2.32 10.75 -16.97
C HIS A 326 1.14 11.64 -17.39
N ILE A 327 0.51 11.31 -18.52
CA ILE A 327 -0.66 12.04 -19.03
C ILE A 327 -1.85 11.11 -19.27
N CYS A 328 -1.60 9.84 -19.59
CA CYS A 328 -2.60 8.85 -19.96
C CYS A 328 -2.07 7.43 -19.71
N GLY A 329 -2.98 6.47 -19.64
CA GLY A 329 -2.69 5.05 -19.72
C GLY A 329 -2.66 4.51 -21.16
N GLY A 330 -2.42 3.21 -21.26
CA GLY A 330 -2.50 2.44 -22.50
C GLY A 330 -2.35 0.95 -22.24
N SER A 331 -2.34 0.15 -23.30
CA SER A 331 -2.09 -1.30 -23.20
C SER A 331 -1.15 -1.81 -24.29
N ILE A 332 -0.34 -2.79 -23.95
CA ILE A 332 0.52 -3.52 -24.89
C ILE A 332 -0.34 -4.47 -25.72
N LEU A 333 -0.35 -4.32 -27.05
CA LEU A 333 -0.98 -5.27 -27.98
C LEU A 333 0.02 -6.31 -28.52
N SER A 334 1.28 -5.91 -28.73
CA SER A 334 2.38 -6.78 -29.14
C SER A 334 3.71 -6.15 -28.76
N ASP A 335 4.83 -6.76 -29.19
CA ASP A 335 6.17 -6.26 -28.89
C ASP A 335 6.45 -4.89 -29.50
N GLU A 336 5.68 -4.44 -30.50
CA GLU A 336 5.91 -3.12 -31.15
C GLU A 336 4.70 -2.18 -31.07
N TRP A 337 3.57 -2.65 -30.54
CA TRP A 337 2.31 -1.93 -30.65
C TRP A 337 1.66 -1.68 -29.30
N ILE A 338 1.35 -0.41 -29.05
CA ILE A 338 0.56 0.06 -27.91
C ILE A 338 -0.77 0.59 -28.40
N ILE A 339 -1.84 0.34 -27.65
CA ILE A 339 -3.15 0.96 -27.84
C ILE A 339 -3.43 1.95 -26.70
N THR A 340 -4.01 3.10 -27.04
CA THR A 340 -4.43 4.16 -26.09
C THR A 340 -5.60 4.94 -26.69
N ALA A 341 -6.07 5.99 -26.02
CA ALA A 341 -7.10 6.88 -26.55
C ALA A 341 -6.50 7.89 -27.55
N GLY A 342 -7.25 8.23 -28.59
CA GLY A 342 -6.83 9.19 -29.62
C GLY A 342 -6.59 10.59 -29.05
N HIS A 343 -7.42 10.99 -28.09
CA HIS A 343 -7.29 12.31 -27.46
C HIS A 343 -6.00 12.49 -26.65
N CYS A 344 -5.37 11.39 -26.19
CA CYS A 344 -4.10 11.43 -25.47
C CYS A 344 -2.93 11.89 -26.34
N ILE A 345 -3.11 11.86 -27.67
CA ILE A 345 -2.07 12.08 -28.67
C ILE A 345 -2.31 13.38 -29.47
N ARG A 346 -3.27 14.20 -29.03
CA ARG A 346 -3.72 15.44 -29.69
C ARG A 346 -2.65 16.48 -30.01
N TYR A 347 -1.48 16.42 -29.38
CA TYR A 347 -0.39 17.37 -29.64
C TYR A 347 0.63 16.88 -30.69
N LEU A 348 0.34 15.80 -31.44
CA LEU A 348 1.19 15.27 -32.51
C LEU A 348 0.92 15.89 -33.89
N ASP A 349 0.74 17.21 -33.98
CA ASP A 349 0.77 17.87 -35.28
C ASP A 349 2.18 17.73 -35.92
N GLN A 350 2.29 16.71 -36.78
CA GLN A 350 3.26 16.36 -37.83
C GLN A 350 4.78 16.56 -37.62
N VAL A 351 5.28 17.03 -36.49
CA VAL A 351 6.73 17.37 -36.33
C VAL A 351 7.36 16.84 -35.03
N GLN A 352 6.62 16.22 -34.10
CA GLN A 352 7.12 15.98 -32.72
C GLN A 352 6.82 14.60 -32.12
N ASN A 353 6.94 13.51 -32.89
CA ASN A 353 6.77 12.13 -32.38
C ASN A 353 7.69 11.80 -31.19
N GLU A 354 8.85 12.45 -31.08
CA GLU A 354 9.82 12.23 -30.00
C GLU A 354 9.38 12.79 -28.63
N LYS A 355 8.22 13.46 -28.54
CA LYS A 355 7.72 13.99 -27.27
C LYS A 355 6.93 13.00 -26.43
N TYR A 356 6.63 11.81 -26.95
CA TYR A 356 5.87 10.80 -26.22
C TYR A 356 6.74 9.60 -25.89
N LEU A 357 6.70 9.23 -24.61
CA LEU A 357 7.36 8.05 -24.09
C LEU A 357 6.32 7.05 -23.60
N ILE A 358 6.56 5.79 -23.90
CA ILE A 358 5.83 4.67 -23.31
C ILE A 358 6.72 4.07 -22.24
N VAL A 359 6.19 3.98 -21.02
CA VAL A 359 6.87 3.32 -19.91
C VAL A 359 6.06 2.10 -19.52
N THR A 360 6.71 0.93 -19.55
CA THR A 360 6.11 -0.38 -19.27
C THR A 360 6.72 -0.98 -17.99
N GLY A 361 6.08 -2.01 -17.43
CA GLY A 361 6.58 -2.74 -16.25
C GLY A 361 6.45 -2.00 -14.92
N LEU A 362 5.70 -0.88 -14.89
CA LEU A 362 5.53 -0.05 -13.69
C LEU A 362 4.51 -0.66 -12.73
N HIS A 363 4.85 -0.68 -11.44
CA HIS A 363 3.84 -0.68 -10.36
C HIS A 363 3.70 0.71 -9.74
N TYR A 364 4.83 1.41 -9.55
CA TYR A 364 4.85 2.80 -9.11
C TYR A 364 5.22 3.75 -10.27
N LEU A 365 4.51 4.88 -10.44
CA LEU A 365 4.83 5.87 -11.48
C LEU A 365 6.28 6.37 -11.39
N ASN A 366 6.85 6.49 -10.20
CA ASN A 366 8.21 6.98 -10.01
C ASN A 366 9.28 5.86 -10.01
N GLU A 367 8.94 4.67 -10.50
CA GLU A 367 9.84 3.52 -10.54
C GLU A 367 10.79 3.56 -11.76
N TYR A 368 12.10 3.47 -11.51
CA TYR A 368 13.14 3.54 -12.56
C TYR A 368 13.91 2.24 -12.80
N ASN A 369 13.87 1.27 -11.86
CA ASN A 369 14.78 0.11 -11.90
C ASN A 369 14.20 -1.10 -12.64
N SER A 370 12.88 -1.20 -12.73
CA SER A 370 12.13 -2.30 -13.34
C SER A 370 11.40 -1.88 -14.63
N SER A 371 11.40 -0.58 -14.92
CA SER A 371 10.64 -0.03 -16.03
C SER A 371 11.44 0.01 -17.31
N GLN A 372 10.76 -0.25 -18.42
CA GLN A 372 11.34 -0.15 -19.75
C GLN A 372 10.71 1.05 -20.47
N VAL A 373 11.56 1.92 -21.02
CA VAL A 373 11.15 3.18 -21.66
C VAL A 373 11.32 3.10 -23.18
N TYR A 374 10.27 3.45 -23.90
CA TYR A 374 10.18 3.37 -25.36
C TYR A 374 9.76 4.71 -25.96
N ILE A 375 10.30 5.01 -27.14
CA ILE A 375 9.92 6.18 -27.95
C ILE A 375 8.88 5.74 -28.98
N VAL A 376 7.85 6.55 -29.16
CA VAL A 376 6.84 6.36 -30.21
C VAL A 376 7.43 6.77 -31.57
N ASP A 377 7.40 5.85 -32.54
CA ASP A 377 7.86 6.08 -33.92
C ASP A 377 6.73 6.66 -34.78
N LYS A 378 5.57 5.98 -34.79
CA LYS A 378 4.41 6.35 -35.59
C LYS A 378 3.12 6.23 -34.78
N VAL A 379 2.14 7.03 -35.17
CA VAL A 379 0.81 7.05 -34.59
C VAL A 379 -0.23 6.86 -35.69
N PHE A 380 -1.17 5.96 -35.44
CA PHE A 380 -2.31 5.69 -36.28
C PHE A 380 -3.58 5.90 -35.46
N THR A 381 -4.46 6.79 -35.90
CA THR A 381 -5.69 7.07 -35.17
C THR A 381 -6.81 7.43 -36.14
N PRO A 382 -8.01 6.87 -35.99
CA PRO A 382 -9.22 7.36 -36.65
C PRO A 382 -9.82 8.58 -35.93
N TYR A 383 -9.23 8.99 -34.79
CA TYR A 383 -9.76 10.04 -33.96
C TYR A 383 -9.69 11.39 -34.67
N ASN A 384 -10.82 12.08 -34.69
CA ASN A 384 -10.91 13.44 -35.16
C ASN A 384 -11.33 14.34 -34.01
N SER A 385 -10.49 15.33 -33.68
CA SER A 385 -10.75 16.25 -32.56
C SER A 385 -12.05 17.02 -32.69
N SER A 386 -12.59 17.16 -33.90
CA SER A 386 -13.87 17.79 -34.19
C SER A 386 -15.09 16.93 -33.80
N TYR A 387 -14.89 15.61 -33.61
CA TYR A 387 -15.93 14.64 -33.24
C TYR A 387 -15.56 13.97 -31.90
N LEU A 388 -15.68 14.74 -30.83
CA LEU A 388 -15.15 14.45 -29.48
C LEU A 388 -15.56 13.12 -28.83
N TYR A 389 -16.65 12.47 -29.28
CA TYR A 389 -17.31 11.36 -28.56
C TYR A 389 -17.37 10.05 -29.36
N LYS A 390 -16.60 9.96 -30.44
CA LYS A 390 -16.52 8.78 -31.30
C LYS A 390 -15.06 8.57 -31.73
N ASP A 391 -14.69 7.33 -32.04
CA ASP A 391 -13.41 6.99 -32.67
C ASP A 391 -12.18 7.38 -31.83
N ASP A 392 -12.34 7.45 -30.51
CA ASP A 392 -11.29 7.83 -29.56
C ASP A 392 -10.36 6.66 -29.25
N LEU A 393 -9.49 6.36 -30.22
CA LEU A 393 -8.52 5.28 -30.20
C LEU A 393 -7.25 5.70 -30.95
N ALA A 394 -6.09 5.28 -30.48
CA ALA A 394 -4.83 5.42 -31.19
C ALA A 394 -3.96 4.16 -31.02
N LEU A 395 -3.24 3.82 -32.08
CA LEU A 395 -2.22 2.79 -32.11
C LEU A 395 -0.87 3.47 -32.25
N LEU A 396 0.04 3.14 -31.34
CA LEU A 396 1.39 3.70 -31.29
C LEU A 396 2.35 2.59 -31.66
N LYS A 397 3.09 2.78 -32.75
CA LYS A 397 4.20 1.91 -33.12
C LYS A 397 5.46 2.38 -32.41
N LEU A 398 6.13 1.50 -31.70
CA LEU A 398 7.36 1.81 -30.98
C LEU A 398 8.58 1.75 -31.89
N LYS A 399 9.58 2.60 -31.61
CA LYS A 399 10.85 2.63 -32.35
C LYS A 399 11.73 1.40 -32.11
N ARG A 400 11.48 0.67 -31.00
CA ARG A 400 12.12 -0.61 -30.70
C ARG A 400 11.08 -1.57 -30.12
N LYS A 401 11.33 -2.86 -30.31
CA LYS A 401 10.59 -3.97 -29.70
C LYS A 401 10.68 -3.96 -28.17
N ILE A 402 9.57 -4.27 -27.52
CA ILE A 402 9.45 -4.54 -26.10
C ILE A 402 10.09 -5.88 -25.81
N GLN A 403 10.91 -5.93 -24.76
CA GLN A 403 11.46 -7.18 -24.25
C GLN A 403 10.53 -7.72 -23.16
N PHE A 404 9.67 -8.65 -23.55
CA PHE A 404 8.75 -9.27 -22.61
C PHE A 404 9.48 -10.04 -21.51
N ASP A 405 8.98 -9.86 -20.30
CA ASP A 405 9.50 -10.44 -19.08
C ASP A 405 8.32 -10.75 -18.12
N ASN A 406 8.63 -11.00 -16.86
CA ASN A 406 7.62 -11.24 -15.84
C ASN A 406 6.79 -9.99 -15.48
N LEU A 407 7.16 -8.81 -15.97
CA LEU A 407 6.50 -7.53 -15.69
C LEU A 407 5.77 -6.97 -16.92
N THR A 408 6.07 -7.49 -18.10
CA THR A 408 5.59 -6.98 -19.39
C THR A 408 5.09 -8.09 -20.29
N SER A 409 3.81 -8.03 -20.68
CA SER A 409 3.21 -8.97 -21.63
C SER A 409 2.07 -8.28 -22.39
N PRO A 410 1.68 -8.76 -23.57
CA PRO A 410 0.54 -8.19 -24.30
C PRO A 410 -0.81 -8.62 -23.68
N ILE A 411 -1.86 -7.86 -24.00
CA ILE A 411 -3.27 -8.25 -23.76
C ILE A 411 -3.96 -8.57 -25.10
N GLU A 412 -4.86 -9.55 -25.09
CA GLU A 412 -5.64 -9.93 -26.26
C GLU A 412 -6.91 -9.09 -26.39
N ILE A 413 -7.34 -8.78 -27.61
CA ILE A 413 -8.62 -8.12 -27.85
C ILE A 413 -9.73 -9.18 -27.91
N SER A 414 -10.82 -8.94 -27.18
CA SER A 414 -11.99 -9.82 -27.17
C SER A 414 -12.68 -9.89 -28.54
N ASN A 415 -13.28 -11.04 -28.83
CA ASN A 415 -14.17 -11.24 -29.98
C ASN A 415 -15.65 -11.07 -29.65
N LYS A 416 -15.97 -10.71 -28.40
CA LYS A 416 -17.33 -10.73 -27.89
C LYS A 416 -17.97 -9.35 -28.09
N SER A 417 -19.23 -9.34 -28.51
CA SER A 417 -19.98 -8.09 -28.70
C SER A 417 -20.36 -7.45 -27.35
N SER A 418 -20.80 -6.18 -27.39
CA SER A 418 -21.14 -5.44 -26.17
C SER A 418 -22.21 -6.09 -25.30
N ASP A 419 -23.15 -6.83 -25.90
CA ASP A 419 -24.27 -7.44 -25.19
C ASP A 419 -23.82 -8.60 -24.30
N PHE A 420 -22.70 -9.24 -24.64
CA PHE A 420 -22.11 -10.31 -23.82
C PHE A 420 -21.67 -9.81 -22.43
N PHE A 421 -21.33 -8.52 -22.32
CA PHE A 421 -20.78 -7.93 -21.10
C PHE A 421 -21.81 -7.21 -20.23
N LEU A 422 -23.08 -7.16 -20.67
CA LEU A 422 -24.15 -6.64 -19.83
C LEU A 422 -24.18 -7.42 -18.51
N ASN A 423 -24.17 -6.68 -17.39
CA ASN A 423 -24.14 -7.21 -16.03
C ASN A 423 -22.88 -8.00 -15.62
N LYS A 424 -21.83 -8.05 -16.45
CA LYS A 424 -20.55 -8.67 -16.07
C LYS A 424 -19.63 -7.71 -15.32
N CYS A 425 -18.79 -8.30 -14.48
CA CYS A 425 -17.74 -7.57 -13.77
C CYS A 425 -16.56 -7.32 -14.71
N LEU A 426 -16.25 -6.05 -14.94
CA LEU A 426 -15.09 -5.62 -15.68
C LEU A 426 -14.13 -4.89 -14.75
N VAL A 427 -12.85 -4.86 -15.11
CA VAL A 427 -11.81 -4.20 -14.33
C VAL A 427 -11.16 -3.11 -15.15
N THR A 428 -10.93 -1.95 -14.54
CA THR A 428 -10.03 -0.93 -15.08
C THR A 428 -8.91 -0.66 -14.09
N ALA A 429 -7.74 -0.28 -14.58
CA ALA A 429 -6.57 0.01 -13.78
C ALA A 429 -5.77 1.16 -14.38
N GLY A 430 -5.17 1.98 -13.53
CA GLY A 430 -4.46 3.17 -13.96
C GLY A 430 -3.87 4.00 -12.81
N TRP A 431 -3.24 5.10 -13.19
CA TRP A 431 -2.66 6.08 -12.27
C TRP A 431 -3.35 7.45 -12.40
N GLY A 432 -4.62 7.47 -12.76
CA GLY A 432 -5.42 8.68 -12.80
C GLY A 432 -5.68 9.27 -11.42
N SER A 433 -6.16 10.51 -11.41
CA SER A 433 -6.24 11.33 -10.21
C SER A 433 -7.17 10.74 -9.15
N ILE A 434 -6.68 10.74 -7.92
CA ILE A 434 -7.35 10.18 -6.74
C ILE A 434 -8.23 11.15 -5.98
N SER A 435 -8.10 12.42 -6.34
CA SER A 435 -8.62 13.52 -5.55
C SER A 435 -10.11 13.72 -5.77
N THR A 436 -10.84 13.89 -4.67
CA THR A 436 -12.23 14.39 -4.64
C THR A 436 -12.32 15.91 -4.67
N THR A 437 -11.18 16.60 -4.69
CA THR A 437 -11.07 18.05 -4.61
C THR A 437 -10.62 18.64 -5.94
N ASN A 438 -10.59 19.97 -6.05
CA ASN A 438 -10.17 20.69 -7.26
C ASN A 438 -8.66 20.55 -7.54
N GLN A 439 -7.89 19.92 -6.64
CA GLN A 439 -6.47 19.64 -6.82
C GLN A 439 -6.28 18.22 -7.35
N LEU A 440 -5.70 18.06 -8.53
CA LEU A 440 -5.35 16.75 -9.08
C LEU A 440 -4.19 16.13 -8.29
N ILE A 441 -4.36 14.86 -7.93
CA ILE A 441 -3.33 14.08 -7.22
C ILE A 441 -3.23 12.76 -7.96
N LEU A 442 -2.15 12.53 -8.70
CA LEU A 442 -1.89 11.23 -9.31
C LEU A 442 -1.28 10.31 -8.23
N PRO A 443 -1.79 9.09 -8.04
CA PRO A 443 -1.21 8.13 -7.12
C PRO A 443 0.10 7.62 -7.71
N ASP A 444 1.09 7.40 -6.85
CA ASP A 444 2.33 6.75 -7.29
C ASP A 444 2.05 5.26 -7.55
N GLU A 445 1.36 4.59 -6.63
CA GLU A 445 1.02 3.17 -6.75
C GLU A 445 -0.16 2.91 -7.70
N LEU A 446 -0.06 1.87 -8.52
CA LEU A 446 -1.11 1.47 -9.46
C LEU A 446 -2.42 1.15 -8.74
N GLN A 447 -3.52 1.67 -9.28
CA GLN A 447 -4.86 1.51 -8.75
C GLN A 447 -5.72 0.66 -9.69
N GLN A 448 -6.75 0.01 -9.16
CA GLN A 448 -7.72 -0.79 -9.90
C GLN A 448 -9.14 -0.60 -9.36
N THR A 449 -10.14 -0.78 -10.21
CA THR A 449 -11.55 -0.83 -9.79
C THR A 449 -12.38 -1.77 -10.65
N PHE A 450 -13.52 -2.18 -10.10
CA PHE A 450 -14.53 -3.03 -10.74
C PHE A 450 -15.72 -2.19 -11.22
N LEU A 451 -16.15 -2.42 -12.45
CA LEU A 451 -17.21 -1.69 -13.12
C LEU A 451 -18.20 -2.67 -13.77
N LYS A 452 -19.46 -2.22 -13.90
CA LYS A 452 -20.48 -2.87 -14.74
C LYS A 452 -20.81 -1.99 -15.94
N ILE A 453 -21.08 -2.60 -17.08
CA ILE A 453 -21.71 -1.90 -18.20
C ILE A 453 -23.19 -1.68 -17.90
N ILE A 454 -23.65 -0.45 -18.11
CA ILE A 454 -25.05 -0.05 -18.01
C ILE A 454 -25.54 0.47 -19.37
N ASN A 455 -26.84 0.34 -19.61
CA ASN A 455 -27.48 0.68 -20.88
C ASN A 455 -28.81 1.41 -20.62
N THR A 456 -28.75 2.43 -19.77
CA THR A 456 -29.89 3.24 -19.37
C THR A 456 -29.75 4.62 -20.01
N GLU A 457 -30.63 4.94 -20.96
CA GLU A 457 -30.55 6.17 -21.77
C GLU A 457 -30.50 7.43 -20.90
N ASP A 458 -31.33 7.52 -19.87
CA ASP A 458 -31.40 8.69 -18.98
C ASP A 458 -30.09 8.93 -18.19
N ILE A 459 -29.33 7.85 -17.92
CA ILE A 459 -28.07 7.91 -17.18
C ILE A 459 -26.92 8.17 -18.14
N CYS A 460 -26.84 7.36 -19.20
CA CYS A 460 -25.71 7.33 -20.11
C CYS A 460 -25.75 8.46 -21.13
N ASN A 461 -26.93 8.91 -21.54
CA ASN A 461 -27.10 9.98 -22.52
C ASN A 461 -27.57 11.30 -21.91
N ARG A 462 -27.33 11.52 -20.62
CA ARG A 462 -27.76 12.74 -19.90
C ARG A 462 -27.32 14.04 -20.59
N ASN A 463 -26.18 14.02 -21.28
CA ASN A 463 -25.60 15.17 -21.97
C ASN A 463 -25.86 15.14 -23.50
N GLY A 464 -26.66 14.20 -24.02
CA GLY A 464 -26.99 14.05 -25.44
C GLY A 464 -25.82 13.64 -26.35
N ARG A 465 -24.75 13.08 -25.76
CA ARG A 465 -23.46 12.85 -26.43
C ARG A 465 -23.04 11.37 -26.47
N TRP A 466 -23.82 10.48 -25.88
CA TRP A 466 -23.43 9.08 -25.78
C TRP A 466 -23.70 8.34 -27.09
N GLN A 467 -22.62 7.87 -27.72
CA GLN A 467 -22.66 7.06 -28.93
C GLN A 467 -22.69 5.57 -28.55
N LYS A 468 -23.88 5.06 -28.23
CA LYS A 468 -24.09 3.69 -27.71
C LYS A 468 -23.40 2.59 -28.54
N ASP A 469 -23.30 2.74 -29.85
CA ASP A 469 -22.68 1.74 -30.72
C ASP A 469 -21.15 1.68 -30.60
N TYR A 470 -20.52 2.78 -30.19
CA TYR A 470 -19.05 2.93 -30.14
C TYR A 470 -18.49 3.08 -28.73
N VAL A 471 -19.35 3.39 -27.74
CA VAL A 471 -18.91 3.76 -26.38
C VAL A 471 -19.69 2.95 -25.34
N PHE A 472 -18.97 2.20 -24.51
CA PHE A 472 -19.53 1.63 -23.28
C PHE A 472 -19.82 2.73 -22.27
N CYS A 473 -20.99 2.65 -21.65
CA CYS A 473 -21.33 3.40 -20.45
C CYS A 473 -21.20 2.45 -19.26
N THR A 474 -20.45 2.86 -18.24
CA THR A 474 -20.14 2.00 -17.09
C THR A 474 -20.42 2.70 -15.77
N MET A 475 -20.70 1.91 -14.74
CA MET A 475 -20.93 2.41 -13.39
C MET A 475 -20.38 1.44 -12.35
N SER A 476 -20.02 1.97 -11.18
CA SER A 476 -19.68 1.14 -10.01
C SER A 476 -20.86 0.24 -9.63
N PRO A 477 -20.65 -1.05 -9.31
CA PRO A 477 -21.70 -1.95 -8.87
C PRO A 477 -22.21 -1.66 -7.44
N SER A 478 -21.54 -0.81 -6.67
CA SER A 478 -21.88 -0.50 -5.28
C SER A 478 -22.68 0.81 -5.20
N SER A 479 -23.91 0.77 -4.65
CA SER A 479 -24.73 1.97 -4.41
C SER A 479 -24.10 2.94 -3.41
N ASP A 480 -23.30 2.39 -2.49
CA ASP A 480 -22.77 3.12 -1.34
C ASP A 480 -21.33 3.61 -1.57
N ARG A 481 -20.75 3.30 -2.75
CA ARG A 481 -19.33 3.56 -3.03
C ARG A 481 -19.06 4.07 -4.45
N TYR A 482 -18.33 5.17 -4.51
CA TYR A 482 -18.14 6.10 -5.61
C TYR A 482 -16.87 5.83 -6.41
N THR A 483 -16.66 4.61 -6.89
CA THR A 483 -15.44 4.33 -7.67
C THR A 483 -15.55 4.79 -9.11
N MET A 484 -14.62 5.65 -9.56
CA MET A 484 -14.57 6.11 -10.95
C MET A 484 -13.17 6.27 -11.51
N ILE A 485 -13.09 6.15 -12.84
CA ILE A 485 -11.99 6.65 -13.66
C ILE A 485 -11.90 8.18 -13.56
N CYS A 486 -10.69 8.72 -13.56
CA CYS A 486 -10.45 10.17 -13.47
C CYS A 486 -9.26 10.59 -14.36
N LEU A 487 -8.90 11.88 -14.32
CA LEU A 487 -7.87 12.49 -15.15
C LEU A 487 -6.53 11.77 -15.00
N GLY A 488 -5.99 11.26 -16.11
CA GLY A 488 -4.79 10.40 -16.15
C GLY A 488 -5.10 8.94 -16.46
N ASP A 489 -6.33 8.46 -16.20
CA ASP A 489 -6.74 7.09 -16.59
C ASP A 489 -7.05 6.96 -18.08
N SER A 490 -7.24 8.09 -18.79
CA SER A 490 -7.50 8.16 -20.23
C SER A 490 -6.59 7.24 -21.04
N GLY A 491 -7.16 6.49 -21.98
CA GLY A 491 -6.47 5.48 -22.77
C GLY A 491 -6.14 4.17 -22.03
N GLY A 492 -6.33 4.11 -20.71
CA GLY A 492 -6.20 2.89 -19.91
C GLY A 492 -7.28 1.85 -20.25
N PRO A 493 -7.06 0.57 -19.88
CA PRO A 493 -7.90 -0.53 -20.33
C PRO A 493 -9.13 -0.76 -19.46
N LEU A 494 -10.25 -1.10 -20.10
CA LEU A 494 -11.35 -1.86 -19.49
C LEU A 494 -11.19 -3.32 -19.89
N MET A 495 -11.15 -4.22 -18.91
CA MET A 495 -10.72 -5.59 -19.09
C MET A 495 -11.74 -6.58 -18.56
N SER A 496 -11.83 -7.73 -19.22
CA SER A 496 -12.56 -8.90 -18.73
C SER A 496 -11.59 -10.06 -18.48
N PHE A 497 -11.96 -10.94 -17.54
CA PHE A 497 -11.23 -12.20 -17.30
C PHE A 497 -12.11 -13.38 -17.69
N ASP A 498 -11.65 -14.19 -18.64
CA ASP A 498 -12.33 -15.43 -19.02
C ASP A 498 -11.80 -16.59 -18.18
N LYS A 499 -12.64 -17.09 -17.27
CA LYS A 499 -12.32 -18.21 -16.38
C LYS A 499 -12.01 -19.49 -17.14
N THR A 500 -12.61 -19.70 -18.32
CA THR A 500 -12.43 -20.95 -19.09
C THR A 500 -11.05 -20.99 -19.72
N SER A 501 -10.63 -19.88 -20.34
CA SER A 501 -9.31 -19.79 -20.95
C SER A 501 -8.21 -19.31 -19.99
N GLN A 502 -8.56 -18.85 -18.79
CA GLN A 502 -7.65 -18.20 -17.83
C GLN A 502 -6.89 -17.02 -18.47
N LYS A 503 -7.59 -16.22 -19.28
CA LYS A 503 -7.00 -15.10 -20.03
C LYS A 503 -7.74 -13.80 -19.77
N TRP A 504 -6.97 -12.71 -19.83
CA TRP A 504 -7.48 -11.35 -19.82
C TRP A 504 -7.71 -10.84 -21.24
N TYR A 505 -8.80 -10.12 -21.43
CA TYR A 505 -9.13 -9.49 -22.70
C TYR A 505 -9.37 -7.99 -22.51
N LEU A 506 -8.91 -7.22 -23.50
CA LEU A 506 -9.16 -5.80 -23.62
C LEU A 506 -10.52 -5.58 -24.28
N GLU A 507 -11.43 -4.97 -23.54
CA GLU A 507 -12.80 -4.69 -23.98
C GLU A 507 -12.98 -3.23 -24.39
N GLY A 508 -12.37 -2.32 -23.62
CA GLY A 508 -12.56 -0.89 -23.81
C GLY A 508 -11.32 -0.06 -23.49
N LEU A 509 -11.34 1.21 -23.91
CA LEU A 509 -10.32 2.22 -23.57
C LEU A 509 -11.01 3.39 -22.88
N VAL A 510 -10.46 3.87 -21.76
CA VAL A 510 -10.97 5.07 -21.09
C VAL A 510 -10.97 6.25 -22.07
N SER A 511 -12.15 6.77 -22.40
CA SER A 511 -12.30 7.80 -23.44
C SER A 511 -12.59 9.17 -22.84
N TYR A 512 -13.77 9.35 -22.23
CA TYR A 512 -14.12 10.62 -21.61
C TYR A 512 -14.77 10.42 -20.25
N LEU A 513 -14.63 11.45 -19.44
CA LEU A 513 -15.02 11.48 -18.05
C LEU A 513 -16.14 12.49 -17.86
N THR A 514 -16.98 12.25 -16.87
CA THR A 514 -17.93 13.28 -16.45
C THR A 514 -17.26 14.18 -15.41
N THR A 515 -16.96 15.42 -15.81
CA THR A 515 -16.23 16.40 -14.98
C THR A 515 -17.01 17.69 -14.81
N THR A 516 -16.80 18.38 -13.70
CA THR A 516 -17.21 19.77 -13.50
C THR A 516 -16.02 20.72 -13.57
N MET A 517 -16.29 22.00 -13.80
CA MET A 517 -15.32 23.08 -13.64
C MET A 517 -15.66 23.84 -12.37
N GLU A 518 -14.78 23.77 -11.37
CA GLU A 518 -14.84 24.57 -10.14
C GLU A 518 -13.52 25.37 -10.05
N ASP A 519 -13.60 26.69 -9.86
CA ASP A 519 -12.43 27.58 -9.78
C ASP A 519 -11.43 27.47 -10.94
N ASN A 520 -11.92 27.35 -12.18
CA ASN A 520 -11.12 27.10 -13.39
C ASN A 520 -10.29 25.81 -13.37
N LYS A 521 -10.65 24.84 -12.50
CA LYS A 521 -10.02 23.52 -12.44
C LYS A 521 -11.03 22.42 -12.73
N GLN A 522 -10.59 21.43 -13.47
CA GLN A 522 -11.40 20.27 -13.82
C GLN A 522 -11.41 19.28 -12.65
N LYS A 523 -12.61 18.89 -12.23
CA LYS A 523 -12.84 17.94 -11.13
C LYS A 523 -13.71 16.79 -11.61
N CYS A 524 -13.28 15.57 -11.32
CA CYS A 524 -14.04 14.36 -11.63
C CYS A 524 -15.24 14.25 -10.67
N LEU A 525 -16.43 14.01 -11.22
CA LEU A 525 -17.68 13.98 -10.46
C LEU A 525 -18.07 12.55 -10.09
N ALA A 526 -17.90 12.19 -8.82
CA ALA A 526 -18.44 10.95 -8.25
C ALA A 526 -19.93 10.76 -8.61
N ASN A 527 -20.38 9.51 -8.79
CA ASN A 527 -21.75 9.10 -9.19
C ASN A 527 -22.18 9.31 -10.64
N LEU A 528 -21.24 9.59 -11.54
CA LEU A 528 -21.54 9.70 -12.96
C LEU A 528 -20.87 8.59 -13.74
N PRO A 529 -21.47 8.16 -14.85
CA PRO A 529 -20.94 7.04 -15.63
C PRO A 529 -19.54 7.36 -16.19
N GLY A 530 -18.75 6.31 -16.28
CA GLY A 530 -17.49 6.30 -17.02
C GLY A 530 -17.71 5.82 -18.45
N TYR A 531 -17.02 6.43 -19.42
CA TYR A 531 -17.19 6.14 -20.84
C TYR A 531 -15.92 5.53 -21.44
N PHE A 532 -16.10 4.41 -22.14
CA PHE A 532 -15.00 3.67 -22.73
C PHE A 532 -15.25 3.38 -24.21
N THR A 533 -14.27 3.66 -25.08
CA THR A 533 -14.32 3.27 -26.50
C THR A 533 -14.39 1.75 -26.61
N LYS A 534 -15.37 1.21 -27.33
CA LYS A 534 -15.54 -0.25 -27.55
C LYS A 534 -14.46 -0.76 -28.50
N VAL A 535 -13.44 -1.44 -27.99
CA VAL A 535 -12.28 -1.88 -28.80
C VAL A 535 -12.71 -2.86 -29.89
N TYR A 536 -13.68 -3.74 -29.62
CA TYR A 536 -14.21 -4.69 -30.59
C TYR A 536 -14.69 -4.02 -31.90
N GLN A 537 -15.29 -2.83 -31.82
CA GLN A 537 -15.79 -2.12 -33.02
C GLN A 537 -14.68 -1.65 -33.95
N TYR A 538 -13.45 -1.56 -33.46
CA TYR A 538 -12.28 -1.12 -34.22
C TYR A 538 -11.37 -2.29 -34.60
N LYS A 539 -11.77 -3.54 -34.35
CA LYS A 539 -10.91 -4.70 -34.55
C LYS A 539 -10.39 -4.83 -35.99
N GLU A 540 -11.23 -4.53 -36.98
CA GLU A 540 -10.82 -4.52 -38.39
C GLU A 540 -9.74 -3.47 -38.64
N TYR A 541 -9.96 -2.23 -38.20
CA TYR A 541 -8.98 -1.15 -38.30
C TYR A 541 -7.67 -1.49 -37.59
N ILE A 542 -7.74 -2.05 -36.38
CA ILE A 542 -6.58 -2.47 -35.60
C ILE A 542 -5.79 -3.53 -36.36
N ASN A 543 -6.47 -4.59 -36.81
CA ASN A 543 -5.82 -5.67 -37.55
C ASN A 543 -5.17 -5.17 -38.84
N GLN A 544 -5.89 -4.39 -39.66
CA GLN A 544 -5.36 -3.81 -40.89
C GLN A 544 -4.13 -2.93 -40.62
N THR A 545 -4.16 -2.13 -39.55
CA THR A 545 -3.02 -1.26 -39.19
C THR A 545 -1.81 -2.08 -38.78
N LEU A 546 -1.99 -3.08 -37.92
CA LEU A 546 -0.93 -3.96 -37.41
C LEU A 546 -0.33 -4.85 -38.51
N THR A 547 -1.11 -5.25 -39.53
CA THR A 547 -0.61 -6.09 -40.64
C THR A 547 0.09 -5.28 -41.72
N ASN A 548 -0.35 -4.05 -41.97
CA ASN A 548 0.13 -3.24 -43.09
C ASN A 548 1.34 -2.36 -42.75
N ASN A 549 1.73 -2.27 -41.48
CA ASN A 549 2.79 -1.39 -41.00
C ASN A 549 3.74 -2.14 -40.09
#